data_AF-A0A957PXG4-F1
#
_entry.id   AF-A0A957PXG4-F1
#
_cell.length_a   1.000
_cell.length_b   1.000
_cell.length_c   1.000
_cell.angle_alpha   90.00
_cell.angle_beta   90.00
_cell.angle_gamma   90.00
#
_symmetry.space_group_name_H-M   'P 1'
#
loop_
_entity.id
_entity.type
_entity.pdbx_description
1 polymer ?
#
loop_
_entity_poly.entity_id
_entity_poly.type
_entity_poly.pdbx_seq_one_letter_code
_entity_poly.pdbx_strand_id
1 'polypeptide(L)'
;MPKTAIVYDPFILKHTLEGHPENYRRLEGTWQLLQEDGILAELVRVPSSPAPLDAVLRVHTHQYVERLQLLSERGGGRIDADTYVNADSYQAALLAAGGLLNMTDMILTGQVDNGFALIRPPGHHALEGRGMGFCLLANAAIAARWAQDHRGVERVLIVDFDVHHGNGTQDIFYHDPSVLFFSTHQFPYYPGTG
;
A
#
# COMPACT_ATOMS: atom_id res chain seq x y z
N MET A 1 9.93 22.92 -13.03
CA MET A 1 9.56 21.49 -13.09
C MET A 1 8.84 21.15 -11.79
N PRO A 2 7.81 20.29 -11.83
CA PRO A 2 7.15 19.86 -10.60
C PRO A 2 8.16 19.14 -9.68
N LYS A 3 8.04 19.34 -8.37
CA LYS A 3 8.78 18.60 -7.35
C LYS A 3 8.07 17.27 -7.13
N THR A 4 8.67 16.19 -7.61
CA THR A 4 8.13 14.83 -7.44
C THR A 4 8.83 14.12 -6.30
N ALA A 5 8.05 13.50 -5.42
CA ALA A 5 8.54 12.73 -4.29
C ALA A 5 8.61 11.22 -4.58
N ILE A 6 9.47 10.51 -3.86
CA ILE A 6 9.62 9.05 -3.92
C ILE A 6 9.67 8.46 -2.52
N VAL A 7 8.82 7.47 -2.27
CA VAL A 7 8.91 6.61 -1.07
C VAL A 7 9.62 5.34 -1.45
N TYR A 8 10.65 4.99 -0.67
CA TYR A 8 11.32 3.70 -0.72
C TYR A 8 11.97 3.43 0.64
N ASP A 9 11.78 2.23 1.18
CA ASP A 9 12.39 1.79 2.43
C ASP A 9 13.05 0.42 2.23
N PRO A 10 14.38 0.27 2.42
CA PRO A 10 15.06 -1.01 2.25
C PRO A 10 14.50 -2.15 3.12
N PHE A 11 13.87 -1.84 4.26
CA PHE A 11 13.28 -2.85 5.14
C PHE A 11 12.17 -3.64 4.45
N ILE A 12 11.41 -3.02 3.53
CA ILE A 12 10.30 -3.70 2.85
C ILE A 12 10.75 -4.82 1.92
N LEU A 13 12.05 -4.89 1.59
CA LEU A 13 12.66 -6.02 0.87
C LEU A 13 12.66 -7.30 1.71
N LYS A 14 12.58 -7.19 3.05
CA LYS A 14 12.50 -8.35 3.93
C LYS A 14 11.17 -9.09 3.85
N HIS A 15 10.09 -8.43 3.44
CA HIS A 15 8.87 -9.14 3.03
C HIS A 15 9.16 -9.83 1.70
N THR A 16 9.53 -11.11 1.76
CA THR A 16 9.83 -11.91 0.58
C THR A 16 9.63 -13.39 0.85
N LEU A 17 9.20 -14.11 -0.18
CA LEU A 17 9.16 -15.56 -0.25
C LEU A 17 9.81 -15.98 -1.57
N GLU A 18 10.87 -16.79 -1.50
CA GLU A 18 11.59 -17.24 -2.69
C GLU A 18 10.65 -18.03 -3.63
N GLY A 19 10.74 -17.75 -4.93
CA GLY A 19 9.86 -18.35 -5.94
C GLY A 19 8.45 -17.77 -6.03
N HIS A 20 8.02 -16.90 -5.10
CA HIS A 20 6.74 -16.22 -5.18
C HIS A 20 6.82 -15.03 -6.17
N PRO A 21 5.82 -14.76 -7.03
CA PRO A 21 5.86 -13.65 -7.99
C PRO A 21 5.91 -12.27 -7.31
N GLU A 22 5.22 -12.12 -6.18
CA GLU A 22 5.31 -10.96 -5.30
C GLU A 22 6.54 -11.11 -4.38
N ASN A 23 7.70 -10.58 -4.79
CA ASN A 23 8.95 -10.67 -4.03
C ASN A 23 9.81 -9.40 -4.15
N TYR A 24 10.90 -9.33 -3.37
CA TYR A 24 11.75 -8.15 -3.24
C TYR A 24 12.38 -7.66 -4.56
N ARG A 25 12.63 -8.56 -5.52
CA ARG A 25 13.27 -8.22 -6.81
C ARG A 25 12.43 -7.24 -7.62
N ARG A 26 11.11 -7.20 -7.39
CA ARG A 26 10.21 -6.23 -8.01
C ARG A 26 10.59 -4.78 -7.69
N LEU A 27 10.94 -4.48 -6.43
CA LEU A 27 11.36 -3.13 -6.04
C LEU A 27 12.83 -2.88 -6.35
N GLU A 28 13.68 -3.88 -6.11
CA GLU A 28 15.11 -3.76 -6.36
C GLU A 28 15.39 -3.43 -7.83
N GLY A 29 14.73 -4.13 -8.76
CA GLY A 29 14.88 -3.87 -10.19
C GLY A 29 14.40 -2.48 -10.61
N THR A 30 13.24 -2.03 -10.11
CA THR A 30 12.75 -0.67 -10.39
C THR A 30 13.67 0.40 -9.78
N TRP A 31 14.13 0.21 -8.55
CA TRP A 31 15.02 1.17 -7.89
C TRP A 31 16.37 1.29 -8.60
N GLN A 32 16.95 0.16 -9.02
CA GLN A 32 18.20 0.12 -9.81
C GLN A 32 18.03 0.85 -11.14
N LEU A 33 16.94 0.58 -11.88
CA LEU A 33 16.67 1.26 -13.15
C LEU A 33 16.55 2.78 -12.96
N LEU A 34 15.76 3.23 -11.98
CA LEU A 34 15.61 4.66 -11.68
C LEU A 34 16.94 5.31 -11.26
N GLN A 35 17.84 4.54 -10.63
CA GLN A 35 19.16 5.01 -10.24
C GLN A 35 20.10 5.13 -11.43
N GLU A 36 20.15 4.11 -12.29
CA GLU A 36 20.99 4.05 -13.49
C GLU A 36 20.62 5.14 -14.50
N ASP A 37 19.32 5.42 -14.66
CA ASP A 37 18.80 6.48 -15.51
C ASP A 37 18.97 7.88 -14.90
N GLY A 38 19.52 7.99 -13.68
CA GLY A 38 19.74 9.26 -12.98
C GLY A 38 18.47 9.91 -12.43
N ILE A 39 17.29 9.33 -12.64
CA ILE A 39 15.98 9.86 -12.23
C ILE A 39 15.93 10.06 -10.72
N LEU A 40 16.50 9.15 -9.92
CA LEU A 40 16.49 9.28 -8.46
C LEU A 40 17.15 10.57 -7.95
N ALA A 41 18.08 11.16 -8.70
CA ALA A 41 18.73 12.42 -8.31
C ALA A 41 17.79 13.62 -8.43
N GLU A 42 16.71 13.50 -9.20
CA GLU A 42 15.70 14.55 -9.41
C GLU A 42 14.51 14.45 -8.44
N LEU A 43 14.38 13.32 -7.71
CA LEU A 43 13.24 13.04 -6.84
C LEU A 43 13.52 13.44 -5.38
N VAL A 44 12.49 13.96 -4.72
CA VAL A 44 12.51 14.26 -3.27
C VAL A 44 12.26 12.98 -2.49
N ARG A 45 13.23 12.51 -1.70
CA ARG A 45 13.04 11.32 -0.87
C ARG A 45 12.09 11.60 0.29
N VAL A 46 11.10 10.73 0.46
CA VAL A 46 10.19 10.73 1.59
C VAL A 46 10.68 9.69 2.61
N PRO A 47 10.89 10.07 3.89
CA PRO A 47 11.22 9.10 4.92
C PRO A 47 10.02 8.18 5.15
N SER A 48 10.26 6.88 5.31
CA SER A 48 9.22 5.95 5.73
C SER A 48 9.22 5.83 7.25
N SER A 49 8.02 5.82 7.82
CA SER A 49 7.77 5.47 9.21
C SER A 49 6.62 4.47 9.24
N PRO A 50 6.53 3.60 10.26
CA PRO A 50 5.39 2.70 10.40
C PRO A 50 4.08 3.51 10.44
N ALA A 51 3.07 3.06 9.72
CA ALA A 51 1.74 3.66 9.80
C ALA A 51 1.24 3.62 11.26
N PRO A 52 0.74 4.75 11.79
CA PRO A 52 0.09 4.77 13.10
C PRO A 52 -1.05 3.75 13.15
N LEU A 53 -1.18 3.03 14.27
CA LEU A 53 -2.19 1.97 14.40
C LEU A 53 -3.60 2.53 14.24
N ASP A 54 -3.88 3.70 14.79
CA ASP A 54 -5.16 4.40 14.63
C ASP A 54 -5.48 4.68 13.16
N ALA A 55 -4.50 5.07 12.34
CA ALA A 55 -4.66 5.25 10.90
C ALA A 55 -5.01 3.93 10.19
N VAL A 56 -4.34 2.83 10.56
CA VAL A 56 -4.65 1.48 10.02
C VAL A 56 -6.08 1.07 10.43
N LEU A 57 -6.48 1.35 11.66
CA LEU A 57 -7.80 1.03 12.21
C LEU A 57 -8.95 1.89 11.65
N ARG A 58 -8.66 2.93 10.87
CA ARG A 58 -9.68 3.63 10.06
C ARG A 58 -10.19 2.79 8.89
N VAL A 59 -9.47 1.73 8.55
CA VAL A 59 -9.77 0.86 7.40
C VAL A 59 -9.88 -0.61 7.80
N HIS A 60 -9.08 -1.07 8.76
CA HIS A 60 -9.05 -2.47 9.14
C HIS A 60 -9.65 -2.72 10.52
N THR A 61 -10.31 -3.86 10.67
CA THR A 61 -10.76 -4.32 11.99
C THR A 61 -9.57 -4.58 12.92
N HIS A 62 -9.74 -4.28 14.20
CA HIS A 62 -8.71 -4.55 15.22
C HIS A 62 -8.29 -6.02 15.24
N GLN A 63 -9.27 -6.92 15.18
CA GLN A 63 -9.04 -8.36 15.17
C GLN A 63 -8.15 -8.80 14.00
N TYR A 64 -8.33 -8.21 12.82
CA TYR A 64 -7.50 -8.54 11.66
C TYR A 64 -6.05 -8.09 11.87
N VAL A 65 -5.84 -6.85 12.31
CA VAL A 65 -4.50 -6.28 12.52
C VAL A 65 -3.74 -7.08 13.58
N GLU A 66 -4.39 -7.43 14.70
CA GLU A 66 -3.79 -8.30 15.73
C GLU A 66 -3.42 -9.68 15.19
N ARG A 67 -4.30 -10.31 14.40
CA ARG A 67 -4.02 -11.61 13.80
C ARG A 67 -2.83 -11.54 12.84
N LEU A 68 -2.74 -10.47 12.04
CA LEU A 68 -1.63 -10.25 11.12
C LEU A 68 -0.32 -10.08 11.87
N GLN A 69 -0.31 -9.26 12.92
CA GLN A 69 0.84 -9.05 13.79
C GLN A 69 1.29 -10.38 14.41
N LEU A 70 0.38 -11.11 15.07
CA LEU A 70 0.68 -12.39 15.71
C LEU A 70 1.19 -13.44 14.71
N LEU A 71 0.67 -13.46 13.49
CA LEU A 71 1.16 -14.36 12.44
C LEU A 71 2.61 -14.05 12.06
N SER A 72 2.94 -12.76 11.90
CA SER A 72 4.32 -12.30 11.66
C SER A 72 5.25 -12.68 12.83
N GLU A 73 4.84 -12.37 14.07
CA GLU A 73 5.63 -12.66 15.28
C GLU A 73 5.91 -14.15 15.49
N ARG A 74 5.03 -15.04 15.00
CA ARG A 74 5.20 -16.50 15.05
C ARG A 74 6.06 -17.06 13.91
N GLY A 75 6.70 -16.21 13.13
CA GLY A 75 7.59 -16.59 12.02
C GLY A 75 6.92 -16.60 10.65
N GLY A 76 5.64 -16.21 10.57
CA GLY A 76 4.89 -16.13 9.33
C GLY A 76 3.93 -17.29 9.08
N GLY A 77 3.54 -17.44 7.82
CA GLY A 77 2.55 -18.41 7.36
C GLY A 77 1.85 -17.88 6.12
N ARG A 78 0.55 -18.20 6.00
CA ARG A 78 -0.28 -17.80 4.87
C ARG A 78 -1.63 -17.32 5.37
N ILE A 79 -2.12 -16.21 4.81
CA ILE A 79 -3.47 -15.70 5.08
C ILE A 79 -4.49 -16.45 4.22
N ASP A 80 -4.14 -16.72 2.95
CA ASP A 80 -4.90 -17.54 2.02
C ASP A 80 -3.98 -18.39 1.14
N ALA A 81 -4.45 -18.87 -0.01
CA ALA A 81 -3.69 -19.76 -0.88
C ALA A 81 -2.45 -19.12 -1.51
N ASP A 82 -2.35 -17.79 -1.59
CA ASP A 82 -1.28 -17.10 -2.31
C ASP A 82 -0.72 -15.87 -1.58
N THR A 83 -1.31 -15.46 -0.47
CA THR A 83 -0.88 -14.34 0.37
C THR A 83 -0.03 -14.85 1.54
N TYR A 84 1.28 -14.81 1.36
CA TYR A 84 2.26 -15.22 2.38
C TYR A 84 2.55 -14.10 3.38
N VAL A 85 3.00 -14.52 4.57
CA VAL A 85 3.52 -13.67 5.64
C VAL A 85 4.80 -14.33 6.13
N ASN A 86 5.83 -13.54 6.42
CA ASN A 86 7.06 -13.93 7.10
C ASN A 86 7.26 -13.07 8.35
N ALA A 87 8.36 -13.28 9.08
CA ALA A 87 8.63 -12.57 10.34
C ALA A 87 8.64 -11.03 10.23
N ASP A 88 9.05 -10.49 9.08
CA ASP A 88 9.19 -9.04 8.85
C ASP A 88 7.96 -8.42 8.17
N SER A 89 6.96 -9.23 7.79
CA SER A 89 5.88 -8.80 6.89
C SER A 89 4.94 -7.77 7.51
N TYR A 90 4.63 -7.90 8.80
CA TYR A 90 3.78 -6.91 9.47
C TYR A 90 4.47 -5.54 9.51
N GLN A 91 5.75 -5.50 9.90
CA GLN A 91 6.54 -4.27 9.92
C GLN A 91 6.71 -3.68 8.51
N ALA A 92 6.96 -4.52 7.50
CA ALA A 92 7.05 -4.08 6.11
C ALA A 92 5.73 -3.45 5.62
N ALA A 93 4.58 -4.07 5.95
CA ALA A 93 3.27 -3.52 5.60
C ALA A 93 3.01 -2.16 6.27
N LEU A 94 3.39 -2.00 7.55
CA LEU A 94 3.29 -0.71 8.23
C LEU A 94 4.19 0.36 7.61
N LEU A 95 5.42 0.01 7.23
CA LEU A 95 6.33 0.96 6.56
C LEU A 95 5.84 1.34 5.16
N ALA A 96 5.26 0.39 4.41
CA ALA A 96 4.65 0.66 3.12
C ALA A 96 3.50 1.67 3.25
N ALA A 97 2.54 1.39 4.14
CA ALA A 97 1.41 2.28 4.38
C ALA A 97 1.88 3.64 4.92
N GLY A 98 2.75 3.67 5.92
CA GLY A 98 3.17 4.91 6.58
C GLY A 98 4.09 5.78 5.71
N GLY A 99 4.92 5.20 4.85
CA GLY A 99 5.65 5.96 3.83
C GLY A 99 4.69 6.67 2.86
N LEU A 100 3.61 6.00 2.45
CA LEU A 100 2.56 6.63 1.65
C LEU A 100 1.86 7.76 2.42
N LEU A 101 1.58 7.59 3.73
CA LEU A 101 1.02 8.67 4.56
C LEU A 101 1.92 9.90 4.62
N ASN A 102 3.21 9.70 4.84
CA ASN A 102 4.19 10.79 4.87
C ASN A 102 4.23 11.55 3.54
N MET A 103 4.16 10.83 2.42
CA MET A 103 4.10 11.44 1.09
C MET A 103 2.78 12.19 0.85
N THR A 104 1.65 11.61 1.25
CA THR A 104 0.34 12.28 1.22
C THR A 104 0.38 13.61 1.98
N ASP A 105 1.01 13.62 3.15
CA ASP A 105 1.20 14.84 3.94
C ASP A 105 2.09 15.87 3.25
N MET A 106 3.22 15.45 2.68
CA MET A 106 4.12 16.35 1.95
C MET A 106 3.42 16.99 0.74
N ILE A 107 2.58 16.24 0.03
CA ILE A 107 1.79 16.74 -1.10
C ILE A 107 0.74 17.75 -0.60
N LEU A 108 -0.07 17.36 0.38
CA LEU A 108 -1.19 18.20 0.86
C LEU A 108 -0.73 19.44 1.62
N THR A 109 0.51 19.46 2.12
CA THR A 109 1.14 20.64 2.73
C THR A 109 1.96 21.49 1.75
N GLY A 110 2.00 21.12 0.46
CA GLY A 110 2.69 21.88 -0.59
C GLY A 110 4.23 21.79 -0.55
N GLN A 111 4.80 20.80 0.14
CA GLN A 111 6.25 20.57 0.13
C GLN A 111 6.73 19.99 -1.20
N VAL A 112 5.88 19.21 -1.85
CA VAL A 112 6.06 18.57 -3.16
C VAL A 112 4.76 18.63 -3.95
N ASP A 113 4.82 18.55 -5.27
CA ASP A 113 3.64 18.68 -6.15
C ASP A 113 2.93 17.34 -6.38
N ASN A 114 3.67 16.23 -6.35
CA ASN A 114 3.19 14.87 -6.52
C ASN A 114 4.23 13.87 -6.01
N GLY A 115 3.94 12.57 -6.06
CA GLY A 115 4.93 11.55 -5.73
C GLY A 115 4.54 10.13 -6.11
N PHE A 116 5.52 9.24 -6.04
CA PHE A 116 5.40 7.83 -6.35
C PHE A 116 5.78 6.97 -5.13
N ALA A 117 4.90 6.08 -4.70
CA ALA A 117 5.17 5.15 -3.60
C ALA A 117 5.71 3.83 -4.14
N LEU A 118 7.04 3.67 -4.15
CA LEU A 118 7.67 2.42 -4.55
C LEU A 118 7.73 1.48 -3.34
N ILE A 119 6.56 0.97 -2.95
CA ILE A 119 6.34 0.24 -1.69
C ILE A 119 5.86 -1.20 -1.91
N ARG A 120 6.12 -2.08 -0.92
CA ARG A 120 5.60 -3.45 -0.81
C ARG A 120 5.40 -3.84 0.66
N PRO A 121 4.48 -4.74 1.01
CA PRO A 121 3.49 -5.43 0.15
C PRO A 121 2.45 -4.48 -0.49
N PRO A 122 1.76 -4.92 -1.57
CA PRO A 122 0.66 -4.16 -2.19
C PRO A 122 -0.57 -4.08 -1.29
N GLY A 123 -1.64 -3.40 -1.74
CA GLY A 123 -2.80 -3.13 -0.88
C GLY A 123 -4.22 -3.25 -1.45
N HIS A 124 -4.44 -3.13 -2.77
CA HIS A 124 -5.81 -2.94 -3.30
C HIS A 124 -6.77 -4.13 -3.13
N HIS A 125 -6.27 -5.34 -2.83
CA HIS A 125 -7.09 -6.52 -2.54
C HIS A 125 -7.41 -6.69 -1.04
N ALA A 126 -6.73 -5.97 -0.15
CA ALA A 126 -6.94 -6.12 1.29
C ALA A 126 -8.33 -5.56 1.69
N LEU A 127 -9.15 -6.41 2.29
CA LEU A 127 -10.48 -6.09 2.82
C LEU A 127 -10.37 -5.60 4.26
N GLU A 128 -11.45 -5.04 4.81
CA GLU A 128 -11.52 -4.54 6.19
C GLU A 128 -11.02 -5.59 7.22
N GLY A 129 -11.47 -6.84 7.09
CA GLY A 129 -11.17 -7.93 8.03
C GLY A 129 -10.14 -8.97 7.54
N ARG A 130 -9.55 -8.80 6.34
CA ARG A 130 -8.77 -9.88 5.70
C ARG A 130 -7.82 -9.37 4.61
N GLY A 131 -6.56 -9.78 4.68
CA GLY A 131 -5.62 -9.72 3.55
C GLY A 131 -5.82 -10.85 2.54
N MET A 132 -5.60 -10.57 1.27
CA MET A 132 -5.71 -11.53 0.15
C MET A 132 -5.01 -10.97 -1.09
N GLY A 133 -4.77 -11.78 -2.11
CA GLY A 133 -4.15 -11.32 -3.37
C GLY A 133 -2.82 -10.60 -3.12
N PHE A 134 -1.99 -11.18 -2.25
CA PHE A 134 -0.71 -10.65 -1.78
C PHE A 134 -0.79 -9.38 -0.91
N CYS A 135 -1.98 -8.79 -0.74
CA CYS A 135 -2.17 -7.54 -0.03
C CYS A 135 -2.39 -7.79 1.47
N LEU A 136 -1.57 -7.16 2.32
CA LEU A 136 -1.69 -7.27 3.77
C LEU A 136 -2.49 -6.11 4.39
N LEU A 137 -2.23 -4.88 3.95
CA LEU A 137 -2.95 -3.67 4.39
C LEU A 137 -3.39 -2.88 3.16
N ALA A 138 -4.56 -2.24 3.24
CA ALA A 138 -5.15 -1.48 2.15
C ALA A 138 -4.49 -0.09 2.03
N ASN A 139 -3.23 -0.05 1.58
CA ASN A 139 -2.37 1.15 1.56
C ASN A 139 -3.08 2.42 1.04
N ALA A 140 -3.72 2.33 -0.13
CA ALA A 140 -4.41 3.47 -0.76
C ALA A 140 -5.65 3.91 0.05
N ALA A 141 -6.39 2.97 0.61
CA ALA A 141 -7.55 3.27 1.46
C ALA A 141 -7.13 3.93 2.78
N ILE A 142 -6.04 3.45 3.40
CA ILE A 142 -5.47 4.04 4.63
C ILE A 142 -5.02 5.48 4.34
N ALA A 143 -4.36 5.72 3.20
CA ALA A 143 -3.95 7.06 2.78
C ALA A 143 -5.13 7.99 2.50
N ALA A 144 -6.20 7.49 1.88
CA ALA A 144 -7.43 8.26 1.67
C ALA A 144 -8.04 8.69 3.01
N ARG A 145 -8.21 7.75 3.96
CA ARG A 145 -8.72 8.07 5.31
C ARG A 145 -7.82 9.04 6.06
N TRP A 146 -6.51 8.85 5.98
CA TRP A 146 -5.54 9.75 6.59
C TRP A 146 -5.68 11.18 6.06
N ALA A 147 -5.78 11.36 4.75
CA ALA A 147 -5.97 12.66 4.13
C ALA A 147 -7.27 13.34 4.60
N GLN A 148 -8.35 12.57 4.74
CA GLN A 148 -9.62 13.09 5.25
C GLN A 148 -9.50 13.52 6.73
N ASP A 149 -9.00 12.62 7.58
CA ASP A 149 -8.96 12.81 9.03
C ASP A 149 -7.95 13.90 9.47
N HIS A 150 -6.80 14.03 8.79
CA HIS A 150 -5.69 14.88 9.24
C HIS A 150 -5.45 16.12 8.38
N ARG A 151 -5.94 16.13 7.14
CA ARG A 151 -5.71 17.23 6.18
C ARG A 151 -6.99 17.88 5.68
N GLY A 152 -8.16 17.44 6.18
CA GLY A 152 -9.45 18.03 5.84
C GLY A 152 -9.86 17.82 4.38
N VAL A 153 -9.30 16.80 3.72
CA VAL A 153 -9.70 16.45 2.35
C VAL A 153 -11.13 15.92 2.40
N GLU A 154 -12.06 16.56 1.69
CA GLU A 154 -13.47 16.14 1.71
C GLU A 154 -13.78 15.03 0.72
N ARG A 155 -13.05 14.98 -0.41
CA ARG A 155 -13.32 14.08 -1.54
C ARG A 155 -12.02 13.52 -2.08
N VAL A 156 -11.97 12.20 -2.25
CA VAL A 156 -10.81 11.48 -2.78
C VAL A 156 -11.22 10.71 -4.03
N LEU A 157 -10.38 10.74 -5.07
CA LEU A 157 -10.48 9.85 -6.22
C LEU A 157 -9.35 8.82 -6.13
N ILE A 158 -9.71 7.55 -6.18
CA ILE A 158 -8.76 6.43 -6.34
C ILE A 158 -8.94 5.86 -7.75
N VAL A 159 -7.89 5.99 -8.56
CA VAL A 159 -7.83 5.39 -9.91
C VAL A 159 -6.95 4.15 -9.84
N ASP A 160 -7.55 2.99 -10.09
CA ASP A 160 -6.87 1.70 -10.09
C ASP A 160 -6.78 1.15 -11.53
N PHE A 161 -5.55 1.05 -12.00
CA PHE A 161 -5.21 0.53 -13.32
C PHE A 161 -4.43 -0.79 -13.24
N ASP A 162 -4.37 -1.43 -12.06
CA ASP A 162 -3.86 -2.79 -11.96
C ASP A 162 -4.72 -3.73 -12.84
N VAL A 163 -4.09 -4.78 -13.37
CA VAL A 163 -4.80 -5.73 -14.23
C VAL A 163 -5.89 -6.51 -13.48
N HIS A 164 -5.76 -6.65 -12.16
CA HIS A 164 -6.76 -7.26 -11.29
C HIS A 164 -7.68 -6.20 -10.69
N HIS A 165 -8.97 -6.54 -10.53
CA HIS A 165 -9.90 -5.66 -9.83
C HIS A 165 -9.47 -5.43 -8.37
N GLY A 166 -9.33 -4.17 -7.97
CA GLY A 166 -9.07 -3.74 -6.59
C GLY A 166 -10.26 -3.95 -5.64
N ASN A 167 -10.69 -5.19 -5.48
CA ASN A 167 -11.88 -5.57 -4.72
C ASN A 167 -11.85 -5.11 -3.25
N GLY A 168 -10.67 -4.99 -2.65
CA GLY A 168 -10.51 -4.48 -1.29
C GLY A 168 -10.92 -3.01 -1.19
N THR A 169 -10.41 -2.20 -2.13
CA THR A 169 -10.74 -0.77 -2.19
C THR A 169 -12.20 -0.54 -2.54
N GLN A 170 -12.77 -1.34 -3.47
CA GLN A 170 -14.20 -1.31 -3.77
C GLN A 170 -15.03 -1.60 -2.51
N ASP A 171 -14.74 -2.68 -1.80
CA ASP A 171 -15.50 -3.11 -0.61
C ASP A 171 -15.47 -2.04 0.49
N ILE A 172 -14.29 -1.50 0.80
CA ILE A 172 -14.09 -0.48 1.85
C ILE A 172 -14.91 0.79 1.58
N PHE A 173 -15.03 1.21 0.33
CA PHE A 173 -15.66 2.48 -0.04
C PHE A 173 -16.99 2.34 -0.77
N TYR A 174 -17.55 1.13 -0.89
CA TYR A 174 -18.72 0.86 -1.73
C TYR A 174 -19.94 1.74 -1.43
N HIS A 175 -20.11 2.09 -0.15
CA HIS A 175 -21.20 2.94 0.34
C HIS A 175 -20.74 4.35 0.77
N ASP A 176 -19.48 4.72 0.51
CA ASP A 176 -18.92 6.00 0.93
C ASP A 176 -18.83 6.99 -0.25
N PRO A 177 -19.71 8.00 -0.33
CA PRO A 177 -19.70 8.96 -1.42
C PRO A 177 -18.53 9.96 -1.36
N SER A 178 -17.77 10.00 -0.25
CA SER A 178 -16.58 10.86 -0.13
C SER A 178 -15.37 10.29 -0.88
N VAL A 179 -15.43 9.03 -1.32
CA VAL A 179 -14.37 8.39 -2.11
C VAL A 179 -14.95 7.82 -3.39
N LEU A 180 -14.50 8.35 -4.53
CA LEU A 180 -14.79 7.76 -5.83
C LEU A 180 -13.70 6.72 -6.15
N PHE A 181 -14.10 5.46 -6.29
CA PHE A 181 -13.24 4.40 -6.81
C PHE A 181 -13.52 4.17 -8.29
N PHE A 182 -12.48 4.27 -9.12
CA PHE A 182 -12.54 3.96 -10.56
C PHE A 182 -11.49 2.90 -10.85
N SER A 183 -11.91 1.75 -11.40
CA SER A 183 -11.01 0.65 -11.75
C SER A 183 -11.19 0.23 -13.20
N THR A 184 -10.08 0.03 -13.90
CA THR A 184 -10.02 -0.75 -15.14
C THR A 184 -9.25 -2.02 -14.87
N HIS A 185 -9.80 -3.17 -15.25
CA HIS A 185 -9.17 -4.46 -15.00
C HIS A 185 -9.60 -5.49 -16.05
N GLN A 186 -8.86 -6.59 -16.17
CA GLN A 186 -9.22 -7.70 -17.03
C GLN A 186 -10.42 -8.44 -16.45
N PHE A 187 -11.45 -8.70 -17.27
CA PHE A 187 -12.62 -9.48 -16.87
C PHE A 187 -13.13 -10.39 -18.00
N PRO A 188 -13.42 -11.69 -17.75
CA PRO A 188 -13.32 -12.41 -16.48
C PRO A 188 -11.88 -12.81 -16.11
N TYR A 189 -11.44 -12.48 -14.90
CA TYR A 189 -10.12 -12.84 -14.36
C TYR A 189 -10.11 -12.82 -12.82
N TYR A 190 -9.00 -13.18 -12.15
CA TYR A 190 -8.87 -12.97 -10.69
C TYR A 190 -9.09 -11.49 -10.36
N PRO A 191 -9.81 -11.12 -9.28
CA PRO A 191 -10.39 -11.96 -8.21
C PRO A 191 -11.84 -12.43 -8.46
N GLY A 192 -12.37 -12.31 -9.69
CA GLY A 192 -13.73 -12.73 -10.03
C GLY A 192 -14.83 -11.74 -9.59
N THR A 193 -14.45 -10.48 -9.33
CA THR A 193 -15.34 -9.38 -8.99
C THR A 193 -15.01 -8.16 -9.85
N GLY A 194 -15.82 -7.11 -9.76
CA GLY A 194 -15.82 -5.94 -10.65
C GLY A 194 -17.16 -5.82 -11.37
#